data_AF-A0A956HY04-F1
#
_entry.id   AF-A0A956HY04-F1
#
_cell.length_a   1.000
_cell.length_b   1.000
_cell.length_c   1.000
_cell.angle_alpha   90.00
_cell.angle_beta   90.00
_cell.angle_gamma   90.00
#
_symmetry.space_group_name_H-M   'P 1'
#
loop_
_entity.id
_entity.type
_entity.pdbx_description
1 polymer ?
#
loop_
_entity_poly.entity_id
_entity_poly.type
_entity_poly.pdbx_seq_one_letter_code
_entity_poly.pdbx_strand_id
1 'polypeptide(L)'
;PNPNRASQEGYSMHFLHALKAEDRNGKPLSLDALDYDHDGRIGLLDAHTRARIASRSIDVPTTTSERYLRAVANQGPELDWAIAPEDRAVVEQLGRDLGLHDAVKVRVRLGDVGREREALENALTEADAVVDGAYGDLAATLLARWPVLDDAYHPDFARTVNDDAEAIRAVLDRSAEAAAYDRATERSEALAERYQELVVTESMLHRLARAYESATLATALHHEGGAHWAAYERLRACERSAP
;
A
#
# COMPACT_ATOMS: atom_id res chain seq x y z
N PRO A 1 -11.67 1.81 -8.34
CA PRO A 1 -10.54 2.74 -8.58
C PRO A 1 -10.91 4.15 -8.12
N ASN A 2 -10.11 4.78 -7.26
CA ASN A 2 -10.32 6.17 -6.87
C ASN A 2 -10.10 7.08 -8.09
N PRO A 3 -11.12 7.83 -8.55
CA PRO A 3 -11.02 8.65 -9.76
C PRO A 3 -10.15 9.91 -9.55
N ASN A 4 -9.82 10.25 -8.30
CA ASN A 4 -8.95 11.38 -8.01
C ASN A 4 -7.48 11.02 -8.33
N ARG A 5 -6.95 11.52 -9.45
CA ARG A 5 -5.55 11.27 -9.82
C ARG A 5 -4.54 11.88 -8.84
N ALA A 6 -4.90 12.92 -8.09
CA ALA A 6 -4.00 13.57 -7.15
C ALA A 6 -3.70 12.70 -5.91
N SER A 7 -4.57 11.73 -5.59
CA SER A 7 -4.36 10.75 -4.53
C SER A 7 -3.65 9.47 -5.02
N GLN A 8 -3.23 9.40 -6.28
CA GLN A 8 -2.47 8.27 -6.78
C GLN A 8 -1.03 8.32 -6.27
N GLU A 9 -0.67 7.29 -5.51
CA GLU A 9 0.66 7.11 -4.92
C GLU A 9 1.36 5.88 -5.50
N GLY A 10 1.06 5.53 -6.76
CA GLY A 10 1.55 4.32 -7.41
C GLY A 10 3.05 4.37 -7.74
N TYR A 11 3.69 3.19 -7.78
CA TYR A 11 5.11 3.02 -8.11
C TYR A 11 5.52 3.79 -9.39
N SER A 12 4.76 3.61 -10.48
CA SER A 12 5.12 4.19 -11.79
C SER A 12 5.14 5.72 -11.79
N MET A 13 4.31 6.36 -10.97
CA MET A 13 4.33 7.82 -10.83
C MET A 13 5.66 8.29 -10.25
N HIS A 14 6.06 7.72 -9.11
CA HIS A 14 7.31 8.08 -8.45
C HIS A 14 8.54 7.73 -9.31
N PHE A 15 8.50 6.57 -9.99
CA PHE A 15 9.58 6.13 -10.87
C PHE A 15 9.78 7.06 -12.08
N LEU A 16 8.71 7.36 -12.82
CA LEU A 16 8.82 8.18 -14.04
C LEU A 16 9.16 9.64 -13.74
N HIS A 17 8.71 10.18 -12.60
CA HIS A 17 9.11 11.52 -12.17
C HIS A 17 10.57 11.56 -11.69
N ALA A 18 11.03 10.53 -10.98
CA ALA A 18 12.43 10.45 -10.55
C ALA A 18 13.41 10.48 -11.75
N LEU A 19 13.08 9.78 -12.84
CA LEU A 19 13.88 9.82 -14.09
C LEU A 19 14.00 11.22 -14.71
N LYS A 20 13.07 12.14 -14.38
CA LYS A 20 13.08 13.54 -14.82
C LYS A 20 13.71 14.48 -13.79
N ALA A 21 14.28 13.94 -12.72
CA ALA A 21 14.71 14.70 -11.55
C ALA A 21 13.55 15.52 -10.93
N GLU A 22 12.36 14.91 -10.82
CA GLU A 22 11.16 15.53 -10.25
C GLU A 22 10.57 14.69 -9.11
N ASP A 23 9.83 15.33 -8.21
CA ASP A 23 8.90 14.65 -7.31
C ASP A 23 7.58 14.30 -8.03
N ARG A 24 6.67 13.62 -7.32
CA ARG A 24 5.37 13.18 -7.87
C ARG A 24 4.48 14.32 -8.39
N ASN A 25 4.75 15.56 -7.97
CA ASN A 25 3.99 16.75 -8.37
C ASN A 25 4.70 17.53 -9.49
N GLY A 26 5.80 17.00 -10.03
CA GLY A 26 6.63 17.68 -11.04
C GLY A 26 7.55 18.74 -10.46
N LYS A 27 7.77 18.79 -9.13
CA LYS A 27 8.70 19.74 -8.53
C LYS A 27 10.14 19.22 -8.71
N PRO A 28 11.10 20.06 -9.16
CA PRO A 28 12.49 19.63 -9.31
C PRO A 28 13.12 19.11 -8.02
N LEU A 29 13.90 18.04 -8.14
CA LEU A 29 14.76 17.45 -7.12
C LEU A 29 16.22 17.61 -7.56
N SER A 30 17.14 17.79 -6.60
CA SER A 30 18.56 17.84 -6.87
C SER A 30 19.11 16.47 -7.26
N LEU A 31 20.20 16.44 -8.02
CA LEU A 31 20.92 15.20 -8.35
C LEU A 31 21.29 14.43 -7.07
N ASP A 32 21.87 15.10 -6.07
CA ASP A 32 22.25 14.48 -4.79
C ASP A 32 21.07 13.86 -4.01
N ALA A 33 19.83 14.20 -4.35
CA ALA A 33 18.64 13.63 -3.70
C ALA A 33 18.15 12.34 -4.39
N LEU A 34 18.70 12.00 -5.56
CA LEU A 34 18.27 10.89 -6.40
C LEU A 34 19.42 9.99 -6.86
N ASP A 35 20.64 10.51 -7.02
CA ASP A 35 21.85 9.77 -7.36
C ASP A 35 22.40 9.06 -6.11
N TYR A 36 21.90 7.84 -5.86
CA TYR A 36 22.19 7.11 -4.63
C TYR A 36 23.55 6.41 -4.70
N ASP A 37 24.03 6.02 -5.88
CA ASP A 37 25.33 5.39 -6.05
C ASP A 37 26.47 6.37 -6.36
N HIS A 38 26.15 7.66 -6.50
CA HIS A 38 27.05 8.78 -6.72
C HIS A 38 27.85 8.68 -8.03
N ASP A 39 27.21 8.16 -9.09
CA ASP A 39 27.80 8.06 -10.42
C ASP A 39 27.67 9.35 -11.27
N GLY A 40 26.97 10.36 -10.72
CA GLY A 40 26.73 11.66 -11.33
C GLY A 40 25.55 11.69 -12.31
N ARG A 41 24.71 10.65 -12.34
CA ARG A 41 23.53 10.52 -13.20
C ARG A 41 22.35 9.98 -12.41
N ILE A 42 21.18 9.94 -13.05
CA ILE A 42 19.98 9.31 -12.49
C ILE A 42 19.67 8.12 -13.40
N GLY A 43 19.96 6.92 -12.89
CA GLY A 43 19.69 5.65 -13.56
C GLY A 43 18.28 5.11 -13.31
N LEU A 44 17.95 3.97 -13.93
CA LEU A 44 16.71 3.27 -13.64
C LEU A 44 16.68 2.76 -12.18
N LEU A 45 17.82 2.36 -11.62
CA LEU A 45 17.92 1.88 -10.24
C LEU A 45 17.73 3.02 -9.22
N ASP A 46 18.19 4.23 -9.53
CA ASP A 46 17.90 5.43 -8.72
C ASP A 46 16.40 5.74 -8.69
N ALA A 47 15.77 5.75 -9.86
CA ALA A 47 14.34 5.95 -9.96
C ALA A 47 13.54 4.86 -9.24
N HIS A 48 13.99 3.60 -9.32
CA HIS A 48 13.42 2.49 -8.56
C HIS A 48 13.56 2.69 -7.05
N THR A 49 14.74 3.10 -6.60
CA THR A 49 15.05 3.38 -5.20
C THR A 49 14.17 4.51 -4.66
N ARG A 50 14.05 5.60 -5.41
CA ARG A 50 13.14 6.70 -5.10
C ARG A 50 11.70 6.22 -5.01
N ALA A 51 11.23 5.39 -5.94
CA ALA A 51 9.88 4.84 -5.90
C ALA A 51 9.66 3.93 -4.68
N ARG A 52 10.65 3.09 -4.32
CA ARG A 52 10.63 2.28 -3.09
C ARG A 52 10.55 3.13 -1.83
N ILE A 53 11.19 4.30 -1.81
CA ILE A 53 11.15 5.22 -0.67
C ILE A 53 9.82 5.99 -0.60
N ALA A 54 9.39 6.56 -1.74
CA ALA A 54 8.35 7.57 -1.78
C ALA A 54 6.93 7.01 -1.84
N SER A 55 6.77 5.86 -2.49
CA SER A 55 5.46 5.32 -2.82
C SER A 55 4.65 4.99 -1.56
N ARG A 56 3.38 5.37 -1.55
CA ARG A 56 2.37 4.92 -0.57
C ARG A 56 1.42 3.87 -1.17
N SER A 57 1.83 3.22 -2.26
CA SER A 57 1.13 2.05 -2.80
C SER A 57 1.36 0.80 -1.97
N ILE A 58 0.45 -0.16 -2.13
CA ILE A 58 0.57 -1.52 -1.56
C ILE A 58 1.62 -2.37 -2.28
N ASP A 59 2.08 -1.95 -3.46
CA ASP A 59 3.09 -2.67 -4.23
C ASP A 59 4.44 -2.73 -3.51
N VAL A 60 5.07 -3.92 -3.54
CA VAL A 60 6.45 -4.14 -3.07
C VAL A 60 7.30 -4.50 -4.29
N PRO A 61 7.83 -3.50 -5.01
CA PRO A 61 8.55 -3.72 -6.26
C PRO A 61 9.85 -4.48 -6.00
N THR A 62 10.38 -5.12 -7.04
CA THR A 62 11.61 -5.92 -6.98
C THR A 62 12.44 -5.70 -8.23
N THR A 63 13.75 -5.82 -8.12
CA THR A 63 14.67 -5.82 -9.26
C THR A 63 15.04 -7.25 -9.67
N THR A 64 15.67 -7.38 -10.85
CA THR A 64 16.21 -8.66 -11.29
C THR A 64 17.43 -9.05 -10.44
N SER A 65 18.28 -8.08 -10.09
CA SER A 65 19.43 -8.28 -9.21
C SER A 65 19.02 -8.77 -7.81
N GLU A 66 17.96 -8.22 -7.20
CA GLU A 66 17.42 -8.68 -5.92
C GLU A 66 16.94 -10.14 -5.99
N ARG A 67 16.22 -10.50 -7.05
CA ARG A 67 15.75 -11.88 -7.24
C ARG A 67 16.91 -12.83 -7.48
N TYR A 68 17.94 -12.39 -8.17
CA TYR A 68 19.16 -13.16 -8.39
C TYR A 68 19.89 -13.42 -7.07
N LEU A 69 20.08 -12.40 -6.21
CA LEU A 69 20.69 -12.55 -4.89
C LEU A 69 20.02 -13.64 -4.06
N ARG A 70 18.69 -13.61 -3.93
CA ARG A 70 17.93 -14.62 -3.17
C ARG A 70 18.09 -16.05 -3.72
N ALA A 71 18.41 -16.18 -5.00
CA ALA A 71 18.55 -17.49 -5.65
C ALA A 71 19.96 -18.08 -5.50
N VAL A 72 20.99 -17.25 -5.33
CA VAL A 72 22.40 -17.71 -5.42
C VAL A 72 23.23 -17.41 -4.17
N ALA A 73 22.87 -16.39 -3.39
CA ALA A 73 23.64 -15.99 -2.23
C ALA A 73 23.21 -16.79 -0.99
N ASN A 74 24.19 -17.18 -0.18
CA ASN A 74 23.94 -17.72 1.15
C ASN A 74 23.77 -16.61 2.18
N GLN A 75 23.29 -16.97 3.38
CA GLN A 75 23.39 -16.05 4.51
C GLN A 75 24.86 -15.77 4.79
N GLY A 76 25.20 -14.49 4.92
CA GLY A 76 26.59 -14.05 5.01
C GLY A 76 26.88 -13.16 6.21
N PRO A 77 28.05 -12.51 6.18
CA PRO A 77 28.63 -11.80 7.33
C PRO A 77 27.90 -10.48 7.63
N GLU A 78 28.50 -9.67 8.50
CA GLU A 78 28.02 -8.33 8.83
C GLU A 78 27.88 -7.47 7.57
N LEU A 79 26.85 -6.62 7.58
CA LEU A 79 26.39 -5.81 6.47
C LEU A 79 27.39 -4.72 6.08
N ASP A 80 27.74 -4.64 4.79
CA ASP A 80 28.55 -3.54 4.23
C ASP A 80 27.70 -2.66 3.30
N TRP A 81 27.37 -1.46 3.78
CA TRP A 81 26.56 -0.49 3.04
C TRP A 81 27.26 0.10 1.82
N ALA A 82 28.58 -0.02 1.69
CA ALA A 82 29.29 0.42 0.48
C ALA A 82 28.92 -0.43 -0.75
N ILE A 83 28.47 -1.66 -0.54
CA ILE A 83 28.12 -2.60 -1.61
C ILE A 83 26.72 -2.31 -2.17
N ALA A 84 25.80 -1.84 -1.33
CA ALA A 84 24.39 -1.65 -1.65
C ALA A 84 23.90 -0.23 -1.28
N PRO A 85 24.43 0.83 -1.93
CA PRO A 85 24.05 2.21 -1.62
C PRO A 85 22.56 2.50 -1.84
N GLU A 86 21.92 1.85 -2.80
CA GLU A 86 20.49 2.01 -3.06
C GLU A 86 19.62 1.42 -1.95
N ASP A 87 19.93 0.19 -1.50
CA ASP A 87 19.25 -0.42 -0.35
C ASP A 87 19.55 0.33 0.95
N ARG A 88 20.77 0.87 1.10
CA ARG A 88 21.12 1.77 2.21
C ARG A 88 20.17 2.98 2.26
N ALA A 89 19.95 3.64 1.13
CA ALA A 89 19.05 4.78 1.06
C ALA A 89 17.60 4.42 1.44
N VAL A 90 17.12 3.26 0.99
CA VAL A 90 15.80 2.74 1.40
C VAL A 90 15.74 2.51 2.90
N VAL A 91 16.76 1.86 3.48
CA VAL A 91 16.83 1.58 4.91
C VAL A 91 16.88 2.87 5.73
N GLU A 92 17.72 3.81 5.34
CA GLU A 92 17.86 5.07 6.06
C GLU A 92 16.58 5.89 6.02
N GLN A 93 15.93 6.03 4.85
CA GLN A 93 14.73 6.85 4.75
C GLN A 93 13.49 6.16 5.34
N LEU A 94 13.18 4.93 4.94
CA LEU A 94 12.01 4.23 5.49
C LEU A 94 12.21 3.88 6.97
N GLY A 95 13.45 3.61 7.40
CA GLY A 95 13.77 3.40 8.80
C GLY A 95 13.50 4.65 9.65
N ARG A 96 13.83 5.85 9.14
CA ARG A 96 13.45 7.12 9.80
C ARG A 96 11.93 7.30 9.85
N ASP A 97 11.26 7.12 8.71
CA ASP A 97 9.80 7.34 8.60
C ASP A 97 9.00 6.39 9.50
N LEU A 98 9.49 5.16 9.69
CA LEU A 98 8.84 4.12 10.50
C LEU A 98 9.39 4.04 11.94
N GLY A 99 10.45 4.78 12.27
CA GLY A 99 11.14 4.67 13.57
C GLY A 99 11.84 3.32 13.80
N LEU A 100 12.30 2.66 12.74
CA LEU A 100 12.86 1.31 12.76
C LEU A 100 14.25 1.27 12.10
N HIS A 101 15.29 1.10 12.91
CA HIS A 101 16.69 1.11 12.47
C HIS A 101 17.40 -0.23 12.68
N ASP A 102 16.64 -1.31 12.83
CA ASP A 102 17.17 -2.64 13.09
C ASP A 102 16.32 -3.71 12.38
N ALA A 103 16.99 -4.62 11.66
CA ALA A 103 16.33 -5.64 10.84
C ALA A 103 15.50 -6.63 11.67
N VAL A 104 15.89 -6.92 12.92
CA VAL A 104 15.11 -7.79 13.81
C VAL A 104 13.82 -7.09 14.21
N LYS A 105 13.90 -5.82 14.64
CA LYS A 105 12.72 -5.01 14.98
C LYS A 105 11.77 -4.83 13.80
N VAL A 106 12.29 -4.67 12.59
CA VAL A 106 11.45 -4.62 11.38
C VAL A 106 10.68 -5.92 11.18
N ARG A 107 11.34 -7.09 11.32
CA ARG A 107 10.66 -8.40 11.22
C ARG A 107 9.61 -8.61 12.32
N VAL A 108 9.90 -8.19 13.55
CA VAL A 108 8.93 -8.23 14.66
C VAL A 108 7.73 -7.37 14.32
N ARG A 109 7.95 -6.12 13.88
CA ARG A 109 6.86 -5.21 13.50
C ARG A 109 6.03 -5.73 12.32
N LEU A 110 6.64 -6.36 11.32
CA LEU A 110 5.92 -7.06 10.25
C LEU A 110 4.99 -8.15 10.81
N GLY A 111 5.47 -8.95 11.75
CA GLY A 111 4.65 -9.95 12.43
C GLY A 111 3.50 -9.37 13.24
N ASP A 112 3.71 -8.23 13.92
CA ASP A 112 2.67 -7.50 14.64
C ASP A 112 1.60 -6.97 13.68
N VAL A 113 2.02 -6.29 12.61
CA VAL A 113 1.12 -5.75 11.58
C VAL A 113 0.32 -6.85 10.90
N GLY A 114 0.93 -8.01 10.62
CA GLY A 114 0.21 -9.16 10.07
C GLY A 114 -0.92 -9.65 10.97
N ARG A 115 -0.70 -9.69 12.29
CA ARG A 115 -1.75 -10.03 13.28
C ARG A 115 -2.82 -8.94 13.39
N GLU A 116 -2.41 -7.67 13.40
CA GLU A 116 -3.34 -6.53 13.41
C GLU A 116 -4.24 -6.55 12.16
N ARG A 117 -3.69 -6.90 10.99
CA ARG A 117 -4.42 -7.00 9.73
C ARG A 117 -5.45 -8.13 9.76
N GLU A 118 -5.06 -9.31 10.22
CA GLU A 118 -5.98 -10.44 10.38
C GLU A 118 -7.12 -10.11 11.35
N ALA A 119 -6.82 -9.44 12.46
CA ALA A 119 -7.84 -9.00 13.41
C ALA A 119 -8.81 -7.96 12.79
N LEU A 120 -8.30 -7.01 11.99
CA LEU A 120 -9.13 -6.03 11.29
C LEU A 120 -9.99 -6.68 10.19
N GLU A 121 -9.45 -7.65 9.46
CA GLU A 121 -10.19 -8.39 8.42
C GLU A 121 -11.39 -9.14 9.01
N ASN A 122 -11.19 -9.80 10.16
CA ASN A 122 -12.27 -10.45 10.89
C ASN A 122 -13.30 -9.42 11.41
N ALA A 123 -12.84 -8.31 12.00
CA ALA A 123 -13.72 -7.27 12.49
C ALA A 123 -14.54 -6.59 11.38
N LEU A 124 -13.96 -6.42 10.18
CA LEU A 124 -14.64 -5.88 9.01
C LEU A 124 -15.72 -6.85 8.53
N THR A 125 -15.40 -8.14 8.45
CA THR A 125 -16.37 -9.18 8.09
C THR A 125 -17.57 -9.20 9.05
N GLU A 126 -17.31 -9.08 10.35
CA GLU A 126 -18.37 -8.97 11.37
C GLU A 126 -19.17 -7.67 11.22
N ALA A 127 -18.52 -6.55 10.95
CA ALA A 127 -19.19 -5.26 10.76
C ALA A 127 -20.07 -5.25 9.52
N ASP A 128 -19.62 -5.82 8.40
CA ASP A 128 -20.39 -5.93 7.16
C ASP A 128 -21.63 -6.80 7.35
N ALA A 129 -21.53 -7.90 8.11
CA ALA A 129 -22.70 -8.70 8.48
C ALA A 129 -23.72 -7.92 9.31
N VAL A 130 -23.27 -7.00 10.17
CA VAL A 130 -24.15 -6.10 10.94
C VAL A 130 -24.79 -5.05 10.02
N VAL A 131 -24.06 -4.52 9.04
CA VAL A 131 -24.60 -3.62 8.01
C VAL A 131 -25.71 -4.30 7.22
N ASP A 132 -25.48 -5.52 6.74
CA ASP A 132 -26.47 -6.31 5.99
C ASP A 132 -27.73 -6.57 6.83
N GLY A 133 -27.56 -6.92 8.11
CA GLY A 133 -28.68 -7.11 9.03
C GLY A 133 -29.49 -5.83 9.24
N ALA A 134 -28.82 -4.71 9.53
CA ALA A 134 -29.48 -3.43 9.75
C ALA A 134 -30.18 -2.90 8.48
N TYR A 135 -29.58 -3.14 7.31
CA TYR A 135 -30.22 -2.86 6.02
C TYR A 135 -31.50 -3.68 5.86
N GLY A 136 -31.46 -4.97 6.18
CA GLY A 136 -32.62 -5.86 6.14
C GLY A 136 -33.76 -5.38 7.03
N ASP A 137 -33.46 -4.96 8.26
CA ASP A 137 -34.46 -4.43 9.22
C ASP A 137 -35.07 -3.11 8.74
N LEU A 138 -34.25 -2.20 8.20
CA LEU A 138 -34.71 -0.94 7.61
C LEU A 138 -35.59 -1.19 6.37
N ALA A 139 -35.15 -2.08 5.49
CA ALA A 139 -35.91 -2.46 4.30
C ALA A 139 -37.25 -3.10 4.68
N ALA A 140 -37.27 -4.01 5.65
CA ALA A 140 -38.51 -4.61 6.16
C ALA A 140 -39.48 -3.55 6.71
N THR A 141 -38.96 -2.54 7.42
CA THR A 141 -39.76 -1.42 7.95
C THR A 141 -40.41 -0.60 6.82
N LEU A 142 -39.65 -0.29 5.76
CA LEU A 142 -40.17 0.42 4.60
C LEU A 142 -41.19 -0.44 3.83
N LEU A 143 -40.85 -1.69 3.53
CA LEU A 143 -41.67 -2.60 2.72
C LEU A 143 -42.94 -3.06 3.43
N ALA A 144 -42.98 -3.08 4.76
CA ALA A 144 -44.20 -3.33 5.52
C ALA A 144 -45.28 -2.28 5.23
N ARG A 145 -44.88 -1.04 4.93
CA ARG A 145 -45.80 0.06 4.60
C ARG A 145 -45.93 0.30 3.10
N TRP A 146 -44.85 0.12 2.35
CA TRP A 146 -44.81 0.32 0.91
C TRP A 146 -44.18 -0.88 0.18
N PRO A 147 -44.90 -2.00 0.03
CA PRO A 147 -44.36 -3.20 -0.61
C PRO A 147 -43.88 -2.98 -2.04
N VAL A 148 -44.47 -1.99 -2.73
CA VAL A 148 -44.13 -1.60 -4.10
C VAL A 148 -42.68 -1.11 -4.24
N LEU A 149 -42.02 -0.68 -3.15
CA LEU A 149 -40.64 -0.21 -3.19
C LEU A 149 -39.60 -1.32 -3.41
N ASP A 150 -40.00 -2.59 -3.35
CA ASP A 150 -39.10 -3.74 -3.59
C ASP A 150 -38.64 -3.83 -5.07
N ASP A 151 -39.47 -3.35 -6.00
CA ASP A 151 -39.18 -3.34 -7.43
C ASP A 151 -39.28 -1.93 -8.02
N ALA A 152 -38.11 -1.36 -8.36
CA ALA A 152 -38.00 -0.05 -8.99
C ALA A 152 -38.70 0.05 -10.36
N TYR A 153 -39.02 -1.08 -11.00
CA TYR A 153 -39.72 -1.14 -12.28
C TYR A 153 -41.22 -1.37 -12.14
N HIS A 154 -41.75 -1.51 -10.92
CA HIS A 154 -43.18 -1.64 -10.70
C HIS A 154 -43.91 -0.38 -11.22
N PRO A 155 -45.05 -0.51 -11.93
CA PRO A 155 -45.76 0.64 -12.52
C PRO A 155 -46.11 1.74 -11.51
N ASP A 156 -46.36 1.35 -10.26
CA ASP A 156 -46.72 2.28 -9.17
C ASP A 156 -45.53 2.80 -8.34
N PHE A 157 -44.28 2.39 -8.64
CA PHE A 157 -43.10 2.76 -7.84
C PHE A 157 -42.93 4.28 -7.77
N ALA A 158 -42.83 4.94 -8.93
CA ALA A 158 -42.61 6.37 -9.00
C ALA A 158 -43.75 7.17 -8.36
N ARG A 159 -45.01 6.72 -8.52
CA ARG A 159 -46.16 7.35 -7.87
C ARG A 159 -46.05 7.24 -6.35
N THR A 160 -45.79 6.04 -5.83
CA THR A 160 -45.65 5.78 -4.39
C THR A 160 -44.54 6.63 -3.77
N VAL A 161 -43.35 6.67 -4.39
CA VAL A 161 -42.23 7.49 -3.90
C VAL A 161 -42.59 8.98 -3.87
N ASN A 162 -43.31 9.49 -4.86
CA ASN A 162 -43.69 10.90 -4.92
C ASN A 162 -44.80 11.26 -3.91
N ASP A 163 -45.84 10.45 -3.83
CA ASP A 163 -47.01 10.71 -2.99
C ASP A 163 -46.68 10.57 -1.49
N ASP A 164 -45.78 9.65 -1.13
CA ASP A 164 -45.36 9.37 0.25
C ASP A 164 -43.97 9.92 0.60
N ALA A 165 -43.39 10.80 -0.24
CA ALA A 165 -41.99 11.23 -0.13
C ALA A 165 -41.58 11.73 1.26
N GLU A 166 -42.42 12.53 1.92
CA GLU A 166 -42.15 13.04 3.27
C GLU A 166 -42.22 11.94 4.33
N ALA A 167 -43.15 10.99 4.19
CA ALA A 167 -43.30 9.88 5.11
C ALA A 167 -42.14 8.88 4.99
N ILE A 168 -41.70 8.60 3.76
CA ILE A 168 -40.52 7.75 3.48
C ILE A 168 -39.27 8.41 4.07
N ARG A 169 -39.04 9.71 3.81
CA ARG A 169 -37.92 10.45 4.43
C ARG A 169 -37.98 10.43 5.94
N ALA A 170 -39.17 10.59 6.54
CA ALA A 170 -39.29 10.54 8.00
C ALA A 170 -38.88 9.18 8.59
N VAL A 171 -39.10 8.06 7.87
CA VAL A 171 -38.58 6.75 8.28
C VAL A 171 -37.05 6.74 8.17
N LEU A 172 -36.50 7.12 7.01
CA LEU A 172 -35.06 7.15 6.77
C LEU A 172 -34.29 8.09 7.72
N ASP A 173 -34.90 9.19 8.16
CA ASP A 173 -34.23 10.20 8.98
C ASP A 173 -34.41 9.98 10.50
N ARG A 174 -35.46 9.25 10.91
CA ARG A 174 -35.90 9.25 12.32
C ARG A 174 -36.20 7.86 12.90
N SER A 175 -36.21 6.81 12.09
CA SER A 175 -36.44 5.47 12.63
C SER A 175 -35.22 4.95 13.39
N ALA A 176 -35.45 4.02 14.31
CA ALA A 176 -34.36 3.38 15.05
C ALA A 176 -33.51 2.49 14.12
N GLU A 177 -34.16 1.89 13.13
CA GLU A 177 -33.57 1.02 12.10
C GLU A 177 -32.63 1.81 11.19
N ALA A 178 -33.04 3.00 10.73
CA ALA A 178 -32.18 3.86 9.92
C ALA A 178 -30.96 4.32 10.70
N ALA A 179 -31.16 4.78 11.94
CA ALA A 179 -30.05 5.15 12.81
C ALA A 179 -29.12 3.95 13.13
N ALA A 180 -29.64 2.71 13.16
CA ALA A 180 -28.83 1.50 13.33
C ALA A 180 -28.00 1.19 12.08
N TYR A 181 -28.61 1.30 10.90
CA TYR A 181 -27.93 1.14 9.61
C TYR A 181 -26.80 2.17 9.42
N ASP A 182 -27.05 3.44 9.74
CA ASP A 182 -26.03 4.50 9.65
C ASP A 182 -24.83 4.18 10.56
N ARG A 183 -25.08 3.86 11.84
CA ARG A 183 -24.00 3.48 12.77
C ARG A 183 -23.22 2.24 12.34
N ALA A 184 -23.90 1.25 11.77
CA ALA A 184 -23.26 0.05 11.26
C ALA A 184 -22.35 0.39 10.07
N THR A 185 -22.84 1.23 9.16
CA THR A 185 -22.09 1.67 7.97
C THR A 185 -20.87 2.50 8.37
N GLU A 186 -21.04 3.51 9.24
CA GLU A 186 -19.93 4.31 9.78
C GLU A 186 -18.86 3.43 10.44
N ARG A 187 -19.29 2.38 11.16
CA ARG A 187 -18.36 1.44 11.79
C ARG A 187 -17.59 0.62 10.78
N SER A 188 -18.25 0.07 9.76
CA SER A 188 -17.58 -0.68 8.68
C SER A 188 -16.60 0.22 7.92
N GLU A 189 -17.02 1.42 7.54
CA GLU A 189 -16.16 2.40 6.84
C GLU A 189 -14.91 2.78 7.66
N ALA A 190 -15.07 3.03 8.96
CA ALA A 190 -13.93 3.34 9.84
C ALA A 190 -12.96 2.15 10.00
N LEU A 191 -13.46 0.91 9.97
CA LEU A 191 -12.62 -0.29 9.97
C LEU A 191 -11.91 -0.46 8.63
N ALA A 192 -12.59 -0.23 7.52
CA ALA A 192 -12.03 -0.29 6.17
C ALA A 192 -10.91 0.74 5.98
N GLU A 193 -11.09 1.98 6.45
CA GLU A 193 -10.05 3.02 6.39
C GLU A 193 -8.79 2.59 7.16
N ARG A 194 -8.96 2.13 8.40
CA ARG A 194 -7.84 1.60 9.21
C ARG A 194 -7.14 0.42 8.55
N TYR A 195 -7.89 -0.47 7.89
CA TYR A 195 -7.33 -1.58 7.14
C TYR A 195 -6.47 -1.07 5.98
N GLN A 196 -6.94 -0.10 5.19
CA GLN A 196 -6.17 0.46 4.07
C GLN A 196 -4.87 1.13 4.54
N GLU A 197 -4.92 1.92 5.62
CA GLU A 197 -3.72 2.52 6.22
C GLU A 197 -2.70 1.47 6.69
N LEU A 198 -3.20 0.37 7.28
CA LEU A 198 -2.36 -0.70 7.78
C LEU A 198 -1.67 -1.46 6.64
N VAL A 199 -2.37 -1.74 5.53
CA VAL A 199 -1.76 -2.41 4.37
C VAL A 199 -0.68 -1.54 3.73
N VAL A 200 -0.87 -0.21 3.65
CA VAL A 200 0.19 0.69 3.17
C VAL A 200 1.43 0.62 4.09
N THR A 201 1.21 0.61 5.40
CA THR A 201 2.29 0.48 6.39
C THR A 201 3.00 -0.87 6.27
N GLU A 202 2.26 -1.97 6.07
CA GLU A 202 2.80 -3.31 5.83
C GLU A 202 3.69 -3.33 4.59
N SER A 203 3.26 -2.73 3.48
CA SER A 203 4.07 -2.66 2.25
C SER A 203 5.33 -1.82 2.41
N MET A 204 5.31 -0.76 3.22
CA MET A 204 6.53 -0.02 3.57
C MET A 204 7.49 -0.86 4.42
N LEU A 205 6.97 -1.60 5.40
CA LEU A 205 7.76 -2.51 6.22
C LEU A 205 8.37 -3.64 5.39
N HIS A 206 7.64 -4.18 4.39
CA HIS A 206 8.18 -5.17 3.46
C HIS A 206 9.31 -4.60 2.61
N ARG A 207 9.17 -3.38 2.09
CA ARG A 207 10.25 -2.71 1.35
C ARG A 207 11.50 -2.49 2.20
N LEU A 208 11.31 -2.10 3.47
CA LEU A 208 12.38 -1.95 4.44
C LEU A 208 13.06 -3.29 4.78
N ALA A 209 12.28 -4.34 5.05
CA ALA A 209 12.80 -5.67 5.35
C ALA A 209 13.58 -6.26 4.15
N ARG A 210 13.06 -6.09 2.93
CA ARG A 210 13.74 -6.52 1.71
C ARG A 210 15.03 -5.75 1.47
N ALA A 211 15.10 -4.46 1.82
CA ALA A 211 16.33 -3.69 1.70
C ALA A 211 17.45 -4.25 2.59
N TYR A 212 17.13 -4.55 3.86
CA TYR A 212 18.08 -5.22 4.76
C TYR A 212 18.52 -6.60 4.23
N GLU A 213 17.56 -7.40 3.75
CA GLU A 213 17.85 -8.72 3.19
C GLU A 213 18.77 -8.63 1.96
N SER A 214 18.41 -7.81 0.97
CA SER A 214 19.17 -7.63 -0.26
C SER A 214 20.59 -7.15 0.02
N ALA A 215 20.76 -6.16 0.89
CA ALA A 215 22.08 -5.64 1.23
C ALA A 215 22.94 -6.69 1.98
N THR A 216 22.32 -7.50 2.85
CA THR A 216 23.01 -8.61 3.53
C THR A 216 23.46 -9.68 2.53
N LEU A 217 22.58 -10.08 1.61
CA LEU A 217 22.90 -11.06 0.57
C LEU A 217 23.93 -10.54 -0.43
N ALA A 218 23.88 -9.26 -0.78
CA ALA A 218 24.88 -8.64 -1.64
C ALA A 218 26.26 -8.65 -0.98
N THR A 219 26.32 -8.33 0.32
CA THR A 219 27.56 -8.39 1.11
C THR A 219 28.12 -9.82 1.14
N ALA A 220 27.26 -10.81 1.42
CA ALA A 220 27.62 -12.22 1.39
C ALA A 220 28.23 -12.63 0.04
N LEU A 221 27.53 -12.32 -1.04
CA LEU A 221 27.94 -12.69 -2.39
C LEU A 221 29.23 -11.98 -2.82
N HIS A 222 29.44 -10.74 -2.37
CA HIS A 222 30.67 -10.01 -2.62
C HIS A 222 31.88 -10.68 -1.96
N HIS A 223 31.75 -11.11 -0.71
CA HIS A 223 32.80 -11.84 0.00
C HIS A 223 33.12 -13.20 -0.62
N GLU A 224 32.11 -13.93 -1.09
CA GLU A 224 32.31 -15.18 -1.84
C GLU A 224 33.00 -14.92 -3.20
N GLY A 225 32.64 -13.81 -3.85
CA GLY A 225 33.18 -13.42 -5.15
C GLY A 225 32.80 -14.36 -6.29
N GLY A 226 33.69 -14.48 -7.29
CA GLY A 226 33.53 -15.44 -8.38
C GLY A 226 32.44 -15.10 -9.40
N ALA A 227 31.94 -16.14 -10.09
CA ALA A 227 31.06 -15.98 -11.26
C ALA A 227 29.68 -15.40 -10.89
N HIS A 228 29.15 -15.75 -9.72
CA HIS A 228 27.86 -15.25 -9.25
C HIS A 228 27.94 -13.77 -8.88
N TRP A 229 28.99 -13.33 -8.18
CA TRP A 229 29.22 -11.91 -7.94
C TRP A 229 29.34 -11.12 -9.24
N ALA A 230 30.15 -11.61 -10.19
CA ALA A 230 30.30 -10.96 -11.50
C ALA A 230 28.97 -10.89 -12.28
N ALA A 231 28.10 -11.89 -12.14
CA ALA A 231 26.78 -11.88 -12.76
C ALA A 231 25.83 -10.88 -12.10
N TYR A 232 25.84 -10.81 -10.77
CA TYR A 232 25.08 -9.81 -10.01
C TYR A 232 25.46 -8.38 -10.40
N GLU A 233 26.75 -8.08 -10.49
CA GLU A 233 27.22 -6.74 -10.89
C GLU A 233 26.85 -6.38 -12.32
N ARG A 234 26.83 -7.36 -13.25
CA ARG A 234 26.31 -7.13 -14.61
C ARG A 234 24.81 -6.80 -14.61
N LEU A 235 24.02 -7.49 -13.79
CA LEU A 235 22.59 -7.20 -13.66
C LEU A 235 22.39 -5.79 -13.10
N ARG A 236 23.12 -5.42 -12.05
CA ARG A 236 23.07 -4.06 -11.48
C ARG A 236 23.50 -3.00 -12.47
N ALA A 237 24.56 -3.22 -13.24
CA ALA A 237 24.99 -2.28 -14.26
C ALA A 237 23.89 -2.03 -15.31
N CYS A 238 23.15 -3.05 -15.72
CA CYS A 238 21.98 -2.88 -16.57
C CYS A 238 20.87 -2.07 -15.88
N GLU A 239 20.59 -2.36 -14.61
CA GLU A 239 19.57 -1.66 -13.83
C GLU A 239 19.96 -0.21 -13.50
N ARG A 240 21.24 0.12 -13.43
CA ARG A 240 21.74 1.49 -13.23
C ARG A 240 21.81 2.29 -14.52
N SER A 241 21.74 1.65 -15.67
CA SER A 241 21.85 2.36 -16.94
C SER A 241 20.81 3.49 -17.03
N ALA A 242 21.29 4.67 -17.45
CA ALA A 242 20.40 5.77 -17.75
C ALA A 242 19.60 5.44 -19.05
N PRO A 243 18.28 5.70 -19.07
CA PRO A 243 17.46 5.48 -20.25
C PRO A 243 17.80 6.42 -21.43
#